data_AF-A0A7K0VG16-F1
#
_entry.id   AF-A0A7K0VG16-F1
#
_cell.length_a   1.000
_cell.length_b   1.000
_cell.length_c   1.000
_cell.angle_alpha   90.00
_cell.angle_beta   90.00
_cell.angle_gamma   90.00
#
_symmetry.space_group_name_H-M   'P 1'
#
loop_
_entity.id
_entity.type
_entity.pdbx_description
1 polymer ?
#
loop_
_entity_poly.entity_id
_entity_poly.type
_entity_poly.pdbx_seq_one_letter_code
_entity_poly.pdbx_strand_id
1 'polypeptide(L)' 'MVRVGIIGASGYTGAELLRIASQHPDYEVVV' A
#
# COMPACT_ATOMS: atom_id res chain seq x y z
N MET A 1 -3.45 -9.80 9.73
CA MET A 1 -2.33 -9.47 8.82
C MET A 1 -2.74 -9.86 7.40
N VAL A 2 -3.12 -8.87 6.59
CA VAL A 2 -3.51 -9.04 5.18
C VAL A 2 -2.35 -8.56 4.31
N ARG A 3 -1.92 -9.40 3.35
CA ARG A 3 -0.83 -9.06 2.43
C ARG A 3 -1.39 -8.27 1.25
N VAL A 4 -0.83 -7.09 1.00
CA VAL A 4 -1.33 -6.16 -0.01
C VAL A 4 -0.20 -5.76 -0.96
N GLY A 5 -0.40 -5.99 -2.26
CA GLY A 5 0.43 -5.45 -3.33
C GLY A 5 -0.30 -4.35 -4.08
N ILE A 6 0.41 -3.28 -4.46
CA ILE A 6 -0.15 -2.13 -5.18
C ILE A 6 0.47 -2.06 -6.58
N ILE A 7 -0.33 -2.35 -7.61
CA ILE A 7 0.08 -2.21 -9.01
C ILE A 7 -0.13 -0.77 -9.47
N GLY A 8 0.89 -0.16 -10.08
CA GLY A 8 0.85 1.26 -10.47
C GLY A 8 1.12 2.23 -9.31
N ALA A 9 1.87 1.79 -8.28
CA ALA A 9 2.22 2.60 -7.11
C ALA A 9 2.97 3.91 -7.41
N SER A 10 3.51 4.08 -8.63
CA SER A 10 4.20 5.30 -9.07
C SER A 10 3.27 6.47 -9.45
N GLY A 11 1.99 6.22 -9.69
CA GLY A 11 1.00 7.28 -9.91
C GLY A 11 0.57 7.95 -8.61
N TYR A 12 -0.02 9.16 -8.68
CA TYR A 12 -0.44 9.92 -7.49
C TYR A 12 -1.34 9.12 -6.55
N THR A 13 -2.35 8.43 -7.10
CA THR A 13 -3.24 7.58 -6.32
C THR A 13 -2.50 6.39 -5.72
N GLY A 14 -1.59 5.76 -6.47
CA GLY A 14 -0.80 4.62 -6.01
C GLY A 14 0.12 4.99 -4.84
N ALA A 15 0.75 6.17 -4.91
CA ALA A 15 1.61 6.70 -3.84
C ALA A 15 0.81 7.00 -2.56
N GLU A 16 -0.38 7.59 -2.68
CA GLU A 16 -1.25 7.85 -1.53
C GLU A 16 -1.80 6.56 -0.91
N LEU A 17 -2.16 5.57 -1.72
CA LEU A 17 -2.53 4.25 -1.23
C LEU A 17 -1.39 3.59 -0.46
N LEU A 18 -0.15 3.68 -0.97
CA LEU A 18 1.04 3.18 -0.27
C LEU A 18 1.24 3.89 1.07
N ARG A 19 1.10 5.22 1.11
CA ARG A 19 1.23 6.04 2.33
C ARG A 19 0.22 5.63 3.40
N ILE A 20 -1.03 5.41 3.02
CA ILE A 20 -2.10 5.03 3.97
C ILE A 20 -1.95 3.56 4.38
N ALA A 21 -1.73 2.65 3.43
CA ALA A 21 -1.65 1.21 3.68
C ALA A 21 -0.44 0.82 4.54
N SER A 22 0.69 1.52 4.39
CA SER A 22 1.90 1.29 5.21
C SER A 22 1.74 1.66 6.68
N GLN A 23 0.71 2.45 7.03
CA GLN A 23 0.40 2.82 8.42
C GLN A 23 -0.76 2.01 9.00
N HIS A 24 -1.40 1.13 8.22
CA HIS A 24 -2.56 0.39 8.68
C HIS A 24 -2.13 -0.79 9.58
N PRO A 25 -2.70 -0.92 10.80
CA PRO A 25 -2.21 -1.88 11.81
C PRO A 25 -2.32 -3.35 11.36
N ASP A 26 -3.26 -3.64 10.45
CA ASP A 26 -3.52 -5.01 9.99
C ASP A 26 -2.90 -5.37 8.63
N TYR A 27 -2.23 -4.42 7.96
CA TYR A 27 -1.73 -4.62 6.60
C TYR A 27 -0.22 -4.84 6.56
N GLU A 28 0.20 -5.73 5.66
CA GLU A 28 1.58 -5.92 5.27
C GLU A 28 1.71 -5.57 3.79
N VAL A 29 2.36 -4.44 3.49
CA VAL A 29 2.64 -4.05 2.12
C VAL A 29 3.78 -4.90 1.58
N VAL A 30 3.56 -5.57 0.46
CA VAL A 30 4.53 -6.44 -0.21
C VAL A 30 4.80 -5.95 -1.64
N VAL A 31 6.03 -6.20 -2.11
CA VAL A 31 6.49 -5.88 -3.48
C VAL A 31 6.27 -7.07 -4.41
#